data_AF-A0A9J6D1Q9-F1
#
_entry.id   AF-A0A9J6D1Q9-F1
#
_cell.length_a   1.000
_cell.length_b   1.000
_cell.length_c   1.000
_cell.angle_alpha   90.00
_cell.angle_beta   90.00
_cell.angle_gamma   90.00
#
_symmetry.space_group_name_H-M   'P 1'
#
loop_
_entity.id
_entity.type
_entity.pdbx_description
1 polymer ?
#
loop_
_entity_poly.entity_id
_entity_poly.type
_entity_poly.pdbx_seq_one_letter_code
_entity_poly.pdbx_strand_id
1 'polypeptide(L)'
;MKSIVNVDGVPAHLMDPVAVDKVYDFLPSFAPDDGAFGRQLLEARKHRFEKLRRMMYHDPEKIKRRSEIALSILAVNAYYTPVFHVIVITGAIMQASLAALRS
;
A
#
# COMPACT_ATOMS: atom_id res chain seq x y z
N MET A 1 -6.90 -9.22 24.35
CA MET A 1 -5.62 -9.01 23.61
C MET A 1 -5.88 -9.14 22.13
N LYS A 2 -5.53 -8.14 21.30
CA LYS A 2 -5.57 -8.31 19.84
C LYS A 2 -4.31 -9.07 19.42
N SER A 3 -4.47 -10.21 18.75
CA SER A 3 -3.35 -10.98 18.21
C SER A 3 -2.56 -10.17 17.19
N ILE A 4 -1.24 -10.41 17.16
CA ILE A 4 -0.34 -9.94 16.11
C ILE A 4 -0.77 -10.61 14.80
N VAL A 5 -0.84 -9.86 13.72
CA VAL A 5 -1.18 -10.36 12.38
C VAL A 5 0.04 -10.26 11.49
N ASN A 6 0.34 -11.35 10.78
CA ASN A 6 1.41 -11.39 9.80
C ASN A 6 0.85 -11.10 8.41
N VAL A 7 1.58 -10.28 7.65
CA VAL A 7 1.37 -10.09 6.21
C VAL A 7 2.62 -10.56 5.52
N ASP A 8 2.52 -11.73 4.89
CA ASP A 8 3.62 -12.38 4.18
C ASP A 8 3.45 -12.18 2.68
N GLY A 9 4.50 -11.69 2.01
CA GLY A 9 4.50 -11.52 0.57
C GLY A 9 3.66 -10.35 0.08
N VAL A 10 2.56 -10.66 -0.61
CA VAL A 10 1.68 -9.66 -1.26
C VAL A 10 0.36 -9.57 -0.49
N PRO A 11 -0.07 -8.37 -0.06
CA PRO A 11 -1.37 -8.16 0.59
C PRO A 11 -2.54 -8.69 -0.25
N ALA A 12 -3.52 -9.33 0.40
CA ALA A 12 -4.67 -9.92 -0.28
C ALA A 12 -5.48 -8.93 -1.14
N HIS A 13 -5.59 -7.67 -0.71
CA HIS A 13 -6.31 -6.64 -1.48
C HIS A 13 -5.58 -6.23 -2.78
N LEU A 14 -4.30 -6.56 -2.92
CA LEU A 14 -3.55 -6.34 -4.17
C LEU A 14 -3.70 -7.50 -5.17
N MET A 15 -4.30 -8.62 -4.73
CA MET A 15 -4.65 -9.74 -5.60
C MET A 15 -6.05 -9.57 -6.24
N ASP A 16 -6.85 -8.64 -5.74
CA ASP A 16 -8.18 -8.32 -6.27
C ASP A 16 -8.12 -7.01 -7.08
N PRO A 17 -8.26 -7.06 -8.42
CA PRO A 17 -8.21 -5.88 -9.27
C PRO A 17 -9.22 -4.80 -8.85
N VAL A 18 -10.41 -5.19 -8.40
CA VAL A 18 -11.47 -4.25 -7.99
C VAL A 18 -11.07 -3.54 -6.69
N ALA A 19 -10.44 -4.27 -5.76
CA ALA A 19 -9.92 -3.67 -4.54
C ALA A 19 -8.75 -2.73 -4.82
N VAL A 20 -7.86 -3.08 -5.75
CA VAL A 20 -6.75 -2.22 -6.21
C VAL A 20 -7.31 -0.93 -6.79
N ASP A 21 -8.23 -1.00 -7.75
CA ASP A 21 -8.81 0.18 -8.39
C ASP A 21 -9.46 1.12 -7.37
N LYS A 22 -10.16 0.56 -6.38
CA LYS A 22 -10.77 1.34 -5.30
C LYS A 22 -9.73 1.98 -4.36
N VAL A 23 -8.61 1.32 -4.09
CA VAL A 23 -7.53 1.87 -3.26
C VAL A 23 -6.81 2.99 -3.99
N TYR A 24 -6.62 2.87 -5.30
CA TYR A 24 -5.85 3.80 -6.13
C TYR A 24 -6.69 4.73 -7.02
N ASP A 25 -8.00 4.81 -6.80
CA ASP A 25 -8.96 5.69 -7.50
C ASP A 25 -8.57 7.18 -7.54
N PHE A 26 -7.66 7.62 -6.67
CA PHE A 26 -7.15 8.97 -6.58
C PHE A 26 -6.01 9.25 -7.57
N LEU A 27 -5.44 8.23 -8.20
CA LEU A 27 -4.38 8.41 -9.18
C LEU A 27 -4.97 8.90 -10.50
N PRO A 28 -4.48 10.01 -11.06
CA PRO A 28 -4.87 10.43 -12.41
C PRO A 28 -4.36 9.42 -13.44
N SER A 29 -5.00 9.39 -14.61
CA SER A 29 -4.47 8.64 -15.76
C SER A 29 -3.14 9.26 -16.17
N PHE A 30 -2.06 8.47 -16.09
CA PHE A 30 -0.76 8.86 -16.62
C PHE A 30 -0.73 8.57 -18.12
N ALA A 31 -1.61 9.23 -18.88
CA ALA A 31 -1.59 9.14 -20.33
C ALA A 31 -0.38 9.93 -20.88
N PRO A 32 0.35 9.39 -21.87
CA PRO A 32 1.50 10.07 -22.47
C PRO A 32 1.18 11.45 -23.06
N ASP A 33 -0.08 11.67 -23.43
CA ASP A 33 -0.52 12.83 -24.21
C ASP A 33 -1.19 13.92 -23.35
N ASP A 34 -1.49 13.65 -22.07
CA ASP A 34 -2.32 14.50 -21.19
C ASP A 34 -1.52 15.59 -20.43
N GLY A 35 -0.29 15.90 -20.86
CA GLY A 35 0.51 17.02 -20.35
C GLY A 35 1.86 16.61 -19.73
N ALA A 36 2.60 17.60 -19.22
CA ALA A 36 3.91 17.35 -18.63
C ALA A 36 3.80 16.45 -17.39
N PHE A 37 4.60 15.38 -17.32
CA PHE A 37 4.65 14.42 -16.21
C PHE A 37 4.64 15.09 -14.82
N GLY A 38 5.35 16.21 -14.67
CA GLY A 38 5.38 16.97 -13.43
C GLY A 38 3.99 17.45 -12.96
N ARG A 39 3.12 17.84 -13.88
CA ARG A 39 1.73 18.24 -13.56
C ARG A 39 0.91 17.04 -13.09
N GLN A 40 0.99 15.91 -13.79
CA GLN A 40 0.30 14.67 -13.41
C GLN A 40 0.74 14.20 -12.02
N LEU A 41 2.03 14.32 -11.69
CA LEU A 41 2.56 14.01 -10.36
C LEU A 41 2.00 14.93 -9.27
N LEU A 42 1.88 16.23 -9.55
CA LEU A 42 1.29 17.20 -8.61
C LEU A 42 -0.21 16.94 -8.40
N GLU A 43 -0.95 16.62 -9.46
CA GLU A 43 -2.36 16.23 -9.39
C GLU A 43 -2.52 14.95 -8.56
N ALA A 44 -1.71 13.91 -8.80
CA ALA A 44 -1.71 12.68 -8.01
C ALA A 44 -1.45 12.95 -6.52
N ARG A 45 -0.50 13.83 -6.20
CA ARG A 45 -0.23 14.26 -4.81
C ARG A 45 -1.42 14.97 -4.20
N LYS A 46 -2.03 15.91 -4.91
CA LYS A 46 -3.21 16.64 -4.45
C LYS A 46 -4.38 15.70 -4.14
N HIS A 47 -4.70 14.79 -5.06
CA HIS A 47 -5.78 13.82 -4.87
C HIS A 47 -5.51 12.86 -3.70
N ARG A 48 -4.26 12.42 -3.52
CA ARG A 48 -3.86 11.62 -2.35
C ARG A 48 -4.13 12.36 -1.03
N PHE A 49 -3.75 13.64 -0.94
CA PHE A 49 -4.00 14.44 0.26
C PHE A 49 -5.48 14.65 0.52
N GLU A 50 -6.27 14.92 -0.52
CA GLU A 50 -7.72 15.06 -0.39
C GLU A 50 -8.39 13.77 0.08
N LYS A 51 -7.96 12.60 -0.42
CA LYS A 51 -8.45 11.29 0.02
C LYS A 51 -8.11 11.05 1.50
N LEU A 52 -6.85 11.26 1.89
CA LEU A 52 -6.42 11.16 3.30
C LEU A 52 -7.24 12.08 4.20
N ARG A 53 -7.46 13.34 3.77
CA ARG A 53 -8.28 14.30 4.49
C ARG A 53 -9.70 13.78 4.68
N ARG A 54 -10.35 13.31 3.61
CA ARG A 54 -11.72 12.75 3.67
C ARG A 54 -11.80 11.54 4.59
N MET A 55 -10.83 10.62 4.53
CA MET A 55 -10.78 9.45 5.41
C MET A 55 -10.65 9.85 6.89
N MET A 56 -9.86 10.88 7.19
CA MET A 56 -9.71 11.39 8.55
C MET A 56 -10.99 12.01 9.13
N TYR A 57 -11.76 12.74 8.31
CA TYR A 57 -12.94 13.47 8.79
C TYR A 57 -14.23 12.64 8.76
N HIS A 58 -14.39 11.71 7.81
CA HIS A 58 -15.67 11.04 7.59
C HIS A 58 -15.78 9.65 8.24
N ASP A 59 -14.68 9.02 8.66
CA ASP A 59 -14.74 7.68 9.26
C ASP A 59 -13.52 7.38 10.16
N PRO A 60 -13.48 7.92 11.39
CA PRO A 60 -12.37 7.72 12.31
C PRO A 60 -12.16 6.24 12.72
N GLU A 61 -13.18 5.39 12.56
CA GLU A 61 -13.05 3.94 12.83
C GLU A 61 -12.44 3.17 11.65
N LYS A 62 -12.62 3.62 10.40
CA LYS A 62 -11.98 3.00 9.22
C LYS A 62 -10.47 3.22 9.11
N ILE A 63 -9.91 4.25 9.75
CA ILE A 63 -8.45 4.54 9.75
C ILE A 63 -7.60 3.37 10.30
N LYS A 64 -8.24 2.37 10.94
CA LYS A 64 -7.58 1.23 11.58
C LYS A 64 -7.67 -0.09 10.82
N ARG A 65 -7.91 -0.11 9.51
CA ARG A 65 -7.85 -1.37 8.75
C ARG A 65 -6.40 -1.78 8.50
N ARG A 66 -5.95 -2.81 9.23
CA ARG A 66 -4.68 -3.52 9.02
C ARG A 66 -4.44 -3.91 7.55
N SER A 67 -5.51 -4.10 6.78
CA SER A 67 -5.50 -4.41 5.36
C SER A 67 -5.19 -3.22 4.45
N GLU A 68 -5.24 -1.98 4.92
CA GLU A 68 -5.02 -0.76 4.13
C GLU A 68 -3.64 -0.14 4.35
N ILE A 69 -2.73 -0.85 5.04
CA ILE A 69 -1.34 -0.41 5.14
C ILE A 69 -0.81 -0.38 3.70
N ALA A 70 -0.43 0.82 3.23
CA ALA A 70 0.22 0.99 1.94
C ALA A 70 1.62 0.38 2.03
N LEU A 71 1.73 -0.89 1.65
CA LEU A 71 2.98 -1.64 1.64
C LEU A 71 3.59 -1.54 0.25
N SER A 72 4.86 -1.12 0.17
CA SER A 72 5.61 -1.26 -1.07
C SER A 72 6.01 -2.73 -1.21
N ILE A 73 5.36 -3.46 -2.13
CA ILE A 73 5.67 -4.87 -2.40
C ILE A 73 7.12 -5.05 -2.91
N LEU A 74 7.65 -4.01 -3.58
CA LEU A 74 8.98 -4.02 -4.20
C LEU A 74 10.12 -3.70 -3.22
N ALA A 75 9.81 -3.21 -2.02
CA ALA A 75 10.85 -2.97 -1.03
C ALA A 75 11.38 -4.30 -0.50
N VAL A 76 12.71 -4.49 -0.48
CA VAL A 76 13.34 -5.64 0.20
C VAL A 76 13.43 -5.30 1.69
N ASN A 77 12.34 -5.51 2.42
CA ASN A 77 12.27 -5.12 3.84
C ASN A 77 11.32 -5.99 4.67
N ALA A 78 11.52 -5.98 5.98
CA ALA A 78 10.58 -6.50 6.96
C ALA A 78 10.44 -5.50 8.11
N TYR A 79 9.22 -5.22 8.54
CA TYR A 79 8.99 -4.25 9.60
C TYR A 79 7.72 -4.54 10.41
N TYR A 80 7.74 -4.07 11.66
CA TYR A 80 6.60 -4.13 12.57
C TYR A 80 5.98 -2.74 12.70
N THR A 81 4.65 -2.65 12.57
CA THR A 81 3.90 -1.41 12.81
C THR A 81 3.10 -1.53 14.10
N PRO A 82 3.56 -0.94 15.23
CA PRO A 82 2.95 -1.11 16.54
C PRO A 82 1.49 -0.64 16.59
N VAL A 83 1.17 0.44 15.88
CA VAL A 83 -0.17 1.04 15.82
C VAL A 83 -1.22 0.03 15.33
N PHE A 84 -0.82 -0.91 14.47
CA PHE A 84 -1.71 -1.91 13.90
C PHE A 84 -1.48 -3.31 14.48
N HIS A 85 -0.41 -3.52 15.26
CA HIS A 85 0.09 -4.84 15.64
C HIS A 85 0.24 -5.78 14.42
N VAL A 86 0.88 -5.27 13.36
CA VAL A 86 1.12 -6.00 12.12
C VAL A 86 2.61 -6.15 11.89
N ILE A 87 3.04 -7.39 11.62
CA ILE A 87 4.37 -7.69 11.08
C ILE A 87 4.22 -7.84 9.57
N VAL A 88 5.08 -7.15 8.82
CA VAL A 88 5.11 -7.22 7.37
C VAL A 88 6.43 -7.82 6.94
N ILE A 89 6.36 -8.89 6.14
CA ILE A 89 7.50 -9.50 5.46
C ILE A 89 7.21 -9.38 3.97
N THR A 90 7.95 -8.53 3.26
CA THR A 90 7.71 -8.26 1.84
C THR A 90 8.05 -9.48 0.96
N GLY A 91 7.40 -9.60 -0.20
CA GLY A 91 7.72 -10.68 -1.14
C GLY A 91 9.18 -10.66 -1.60
N ALA A 92 9.77 -9.48 -1.77
CA ALA A 92 11.14 -9.33 -2.23
C ALA A 92 12.18 -9.87 -1.23
N ILE A 93 11.97 -9.71 0.09
CA ILE A 93 12.87 -10.29 1.11
C ILE A 93 12.75 -11.82 1.16
N MET A 94 11.55 -12.37 0.89
CA MET A 94 11.34 -13.82 0.82
C MET A 94 12.01 -14.46 -0.40
N GLN A 95 12.02 -13.76 -1.55
CA GLN A 95 12.73 -14.23 -2.74
C GLN A 95 14.23 -14.24 -2.54
N ALA A 96 14.78 -13.19 -1.90
CA ALA A 96 16.21 -13.13 -1.59
C ALA A 96 16.65 -14.28 -0.68
N SER A 97 15.86 -14.61 0.35
CA SER A 97 16.17 -15.74 1.24
C SER A 97 16.04 -17.10 0.57
N LEU A 98 15.03 -17.29 -0.29
CA LEU A 98 14.87 -18.51 -1.10
C LEU A 98 16.02 -18.70 -2.10
N ALA A 99 16.52 -17.62 -2.69
CA ALA A 99 17.69 -17.66 -3.57
C ALA A 99 18.95 -18.06 -2.81
N ALA A 100 19.16 -17.52 -1.60
CA ALA A 100 20.31 -17.82 -0.76
C ALA A 100 20.34 -19.27 -0.22
N LEU A 101 19.18 -19.93 -0.07
CA LEU A 101 19.11 -21.34 0.34
C LEU A 101 19.39 -22.33 -0.80
N ARG A 102 19.38 -21.86 -2.06
CA ARG A 102 19.63 -22.67 -3.25
C ARG A 102 21.07 -22.58 -3.77
N SER A 103 21.88 -21.68 -3.20
CA SER A 103 23.31 -21.50 -3.46
C SER A 103 24.15 -22.20 -2.41
#